data_AF-A0AAD9VIZ7-F1
#
_entry.id   AF-A0AAD9VIZ7-F1
#
_cell.length_a   1.000
_cell.length_b   1.000
_cell.length_c   1.000
_cell.angle_alpha   90.00
_cell.angle_beta   90.00
_cell.angle_gamma   90.00
#
_symmetry.space_group_name_H-M   'P 1'
#
loop_
_entity.id
_entity.type
_entity.pdbx_description
1 polymer ?
#
loop_
_entity_poly.entity_id
_entity_poly.type
_entity_poly.pdbx_seq_one_letter_code
_entity_poly.pdbx_strand_id
1 'polypeptide(L)'
;MAKRFTDTIVTLIVKAYRLHPCPLLISQCITSRFRLLELRTTQATRKYCSHVSSNNNELDKEKTANNLKNSYTIDQSLINAVSTILCLKPNEAYYVCNYISEIKKLTEDEIINVIVTAKTAGVSTFSIRNNIRTLIENNEFLENKLQCIERLNDNINELLPLLNISIKYLKVLIAHEIHIDYDTGKNKIRYLADELRCNIYQLCELIVTEPSIITLSINRIKTVLNVLKEFNYEHKDILDNLWIFKYSSKTIHRRSMTVKLAGLQNIKPWVVRCSIKGLQRYTTALRKDAQLSNLYGSHITLLSKKLKMPEKEVEFYIKRRPNILQVQLDKVDEKSVFKSYRK
;
A
#
# COMPACT_ATOMS: atom_id res chain seq x y z
N MET A 1 -3.34 8.40 -60.25
CA MET A 1 -2.16 7.63 -59.80
C MET A 1 -2.16 7.34 -58.28
N ALA A 2 -2.88 8.10 -57.44
CA ALA A 2 -2.97 7.85 -55.99
C ALA A 2 -3.97 6.74 -55.56
N LYS A 3 -4.86 6.29 -56.44
CA LYS A 3 -5.88 5.27 -56.11
C LYS A 3 -5.38 3.82 -56.24
N ARG A 4 -4.25 3.58 -56.92
CA ARG A 4 -3.65 2.24 -57.09
C ARG A 4 -2.69 1.85 -55.95
N PHE A 5 -2.28 2.79 -55.10
CA PHE A 5 -1.34 2.52 -53.99
C PHE A 5 -2.06 2.03 -52.71
N THR A 6 -3.32 2.42 -52.52
CA THR A 6 -4.15 2.00 -51.38
C THR A 6 -4.60 0.54 -51.51
N ASP A 7 -4.90 0.07 -52.72
CA ASP A 7 -5.40 -1.30 -52.94
C ASP A 7 -4.28 -2.35 -52.77
N THR A 8 -3.03 -2.00 -53.07
CA THR A 8 -1.88 -2.90 -52.86
C THR A 8 -1.55 -3.10 -51.37
N ILE A 9 -1.73 -2.07 -50.53
CA ILE A 9 -1.48 -2.15 -49.08
C ILE A 9 -2.60 -2.91 -48.37
N VAL A 10 -3.87 -2.71 -48.77
CA VAL A 10 -5.01 -3.46 -48.22
C VAL A 10 -4.92 -4.95 -48.60
N THR A 11 -4.45 -5.27 -49.80
CA THR A 11 -4.28 -6.68 -50.25
C THR A 11 -3.12 -7.39 -49.52
N LEU A 12 -2.04 -6.67 -49.17
CA LEU A 12 -0.93 -7.21 -48.37
C LEU A 12 -1.32 -7.45 -46.90
N ILE A 13 -2.17 -6.60 -46.32
CA ILE A 13 -2.67 -6.77 -44.95
C ILE A 13 -3.65 -7.95 -44.85
N VAL A 14 -4.46 -8.19 -45.88
CA VAL A 14 -5.41 -9.33 -45.91
C VAL A 14 -4.70 -10.67 -46.17
N LYS A 15 -3.55 -10.69 -46.89
CA LYS A 15 -2.76 -11.92 -47.11
C LYS A 15 -1.94 -12.36 -45.88
N ALA A 16 -1.52 -11.43 -45.03
CA ALA A 16 -0.77 -11.76 -43.81
C ALA A 16 -1.63 -12.44 -42.72
N TYR A 17 -2.96 -12.29 -42.78
CA TYR A 17 -3.90 -12.88 -41.81
C TYR A 17 -4.47 -14.25 -42.21
N ARG A 18 -4.04 -14.85 -43.32
CA ARG A 18 -4.56 -16.15 -43.81
C ARG A 18 -3.57 -17.32 -43.78
N LEU A 19 -2.38 -17.15 -43.21
CA LEU A 19 -1.41 -18.24 -43.05
C LEU A 19 -1.04 -18.42 -41.58
N HIS A 20 -1.97 -18.93 -40.77
CA HIS A 20 -1.67 -19.84 -39.66
C HIS A 20 -2.98 -20.48 -39.17
N PRO A 21 -3.16 -21.81 -39.32
CA PRO A 21 -4.30 -22.51 -38.75
C PRO A 21 -4.02 -22.91 -37.29
N CYS A 22 -4.99 -22.59 -36.44
CA CYS A 22 -5.41 -23.38 -35.27
C CYS A 22 -4.65 -23.27 -33.91
N PRO A 23 -5.34 -23.58 -32.78
CA PRO A 23 -5.69 -22.56 -31.79
C PRO A 23 -5.49 -23.01 -30.32
N LEU A 24 -5.86 -22.11 -29.40
CA LEU A 24 -6.46 -22.34 -28.06
C LEU A 24 -5.72 -21.67 -26.89
N LEU A 25 -6.52 -20.85 -26.19
CA LEU A 25 -6.35 -20.32 -24.83
C LEU A 25 -5.21 -19.30 -24.64
N ILE A 26 -5.57 -18.03 -24.72
CA ILE A 26 -5.40 -17.00 -23.67
C ILE A 26 -5.91 -15.68 -24.28
N SER A 27 -7.19 -15.39 -24.10
CA SER A 27 -7.72 -14.04 -24.30
C SER A 27 -8.70 -13.71 -23.18
N GLN A 28 -8.15 -13.30 -22.05
CA GLN A 28 -8.74 -12.46 -21.01
C GLN A 28 -7.75 -12.48 -19.84
N CYS A 29 -6.87 -11.47 -19.68
CA CYS A 29 -6.31 -11.06 -18.36
C CYS A 29 -5.18 -10.02 -18.36
N ILE A 30 -4.82 -9.36 -19.46
CA ILE A 30 -3.70 -8.38 -19.39
C ILE A 30 -4.18 -7.00 -18.91
N THR A 31 -5.40 -6.59 -19.25
CA THR A 31 -5.96 -5.29 -18.81
C THR A 31 -6.52 -5.33 -17.38
N SER A 32 -6.90 -6.52 -16.88
CA SER A 32 -7.47 -6.71 -15.54
C SER A 32 -6.41 -6.73 -14.44
N ARG A 33 -5.18 -7.19 -14.73
CA ARG A 33 -4.13 -7.34 -13.70
C ARG A 33 -3.46 -6.02 -13.30
N PHE A 34 -3.34 -5.07 -14.24
CA PHE A 34 -2.86 -3.72 -13.92
C PHE A 34 -3.90 -2.92 -13.13
N ARG A 35 -5.19 -3.01 -13.52
CA ARG A 35 -6.29 -2.42 -12.73
C ARG A 35 -6.45 -3.05 -11.36
N LEU A 36 -6.22 -4.36 -11.19
CA LEU A 36 -6.27 -5.01 -9.88
C LEU A 36 -5.09 -4.61 -8.96
N LEU A 37 -3.93 -4.28 -9.53
CA LEU A 37 -2.79 -3.75 -8.77
C LEU A 37 -3.02 -2.28 -8.39
N GLU A 38 -3.57 -1.45 -9.29
CA GLU A 38 -3.97 -0.07 -8.98
C GLU A 38 -5.13 0.00 -8.00
N LEU A 39 -6.16 -0.85 -8.13
CA LEU A 39 -7.31 -0.88 -7.23
C LEU A 39 -6.94 -1.36 -5.82
N ARG A 40 -5.98 -2.30 -5.68
CA ARG A 40 -5.49 -2.72 -4.36
C ARG A 40 -4.61 -1.65 -3.70
N THR A 41 -3.81 -0.91 -4.45
CA THR A 41 -3.02 0.21 -3.89
C THR A 41 -3.87 1.45 -3.61
N THR A 42 -4.91 1.74 -4.40
CA THR A 42 -5.86 2.84 -4.09
C THR A 42 -6.84 2.50 -2.97
N GLN A 43 -7.25 1.23 -2.79
CA GLN A 43 -8.05 0.83 -1.63
C GLN A 43 -7.23 0.80 -0.33
N ALA A 44 -5.94 0.47 -0.40
CA ALA A 44 -5.04 0.57 0.76
C ALA A 44 -4.78 2.04 1.14
N THR A 45 -4.54 2.94 0.17
CA THR A 45 -4.31 4.37 0.46
C THR A 45 -5.57 5.14 0.87
N ARG A 46 -6.78 4.75 0.38
CA ARG A 46 -8.03 5.37 0.84
C ARG A 46 -8.39 5.06 2.29
N LYS A 47 -7.86 3.98 2.89
CA LYS A 47 -8.05 3.68 4.31
C LYS A 47 -7.10 4.46 5.24
N TYR A 48 -6.08 5.13 4.69
CA TYR A 48 -5.01 5.79 5.46
C TYR A 48 -4.99 7.32 5.35
N CYS A 49 -6.06 7.96 4.84
CA CYS A 49 -6.12 9.43 4.70
C CYS A 49 -7.38 10.09 5.30
N SER A 50 -8.02 9.48 6.30
CA SER A 50 -9.17 10.11 7.00
C SER A 50 -8.87 10.63 8.42
N HIS A 51 -7.60 10.74 8.81
CA HIS A 51 -7.24 11.50 10.02
C HIS A 51 -6.52 12.78 9.62
N VAL A 52 -7.10 13.90 10.07
CA VAL A 52 -6.69 15.31 9.90
C VAL A 52 -7.25 16.00 8.65
N SER A 53 -8.50 16.44 8.76
CA SER A 53 -8.93 17.77 8.31
C SER A 53 -10.13 18.19 9.15
N SER A 54 -9.86 18.98 10.18
CA SER A 54 -10.84 19.82 10.83
C SER A 54 -11.31 20.85 9.81
N ASN A 55 -12.60 20.85 9.45
CA ASN A 55 -13.33 22.09 9.18
C ASN A 55 -14.83 21.85 9.27
N ASN A 56 -15.43 22.74 10.05
CA ASN A 56 -16.84 22.88 10.38
C ASN A 56 -17.75 22.83 9.15
N ASN A 57 -18.81 22.03 9.21
CA ASN A 57 -20.06 22.30 8.53
C ASN A 57 -21.21 21.75 9.38
N GLU A 58 -21.92 22.67 10.03
CA GLU A 58 -22.94 22.42 11.04
C GLU A 58 -24.35 22.22 10.43
N LEU A 59 -24.46 21.96 9.11
CA LEU A 59 -25.73 22.07 8.39
C LEU A 59 -26.28 20.77 7.77
N ASP A 60 -25.70 19.60 8.05
CA ASP A 60 -26.18 18.31 7.50
C ASP A 60 -26.66 17.30 8.57
N LYS A 61 -26.76 17.71 9.84
CA LYS A 61 -27.16 16.83 10.95
C LYS A 61 -28.67 16.57 11.06
N GLU A 62 -29.53 17.30 10.36
CA GLU A 62 -30.99 17.19 10.53
C GLU A 62 -31.70 16.25 9.54
N LYS A 63 -31.08 15.85 8.42
CA LYS A 63 -31.78 15.04 7.39
C LYS A 63 -31.55 13.53 7.49
N THR A 64 -30.60 13.08 8.30
CA THR A 64 -30.31 11.65 8.53
C THR A 64 -31.02 11.08 9.78
N ALA A 65 -31.74 11.91 10.53
CA ALA A 65 -32.40 11.52 11.79
C ALA A 65 -33.69 10.68 11.60
N ASN A 66 -34.28 10.65 10.39
CA ASN A 66 -35.63 10.10 10.22
C ASN A 66 -35.72 8.68 9.62
N ASN A 67 -34.60 7.98 9.38
CA ASN A 67 -34.62 6.63 8.76
C ASN A 67 -34.03 5.49 9.60
N LEU A 68 -33.83 5.67 10.91
CA LEU A 68 -33.34 4.63 11.84
C LEU A 68 -34.27 4.44 13.05
N LYS A 69 -35.59 4.33 12.82
CA LYS A 69 -36.53 3.82 13.82
C LYS A 69 -36.52 2.30 13.82
N ASN A 70 -35.48 1.74 14.45
CA ASN A 70 -35.45 0.42 15.09
C ASN A 70 -34.30 0.47 16.11
N SER A 71 -34.45 1.34 17.13
CA SER A 71 -33.45 1.44 18.21
C SER A 71 -33.65 0.29 19.18
N TYR A 72 -32.70 -0.64 19.23
CA TYR A 72 -32.46 -1.38 20.45
C TYR A 72 -32.09 -0.35 21.52
N THR A 73 -32.97 -0.11 22.50
CA THR A 73 -32.60 0.63 23.70
C THR A 73 -31.51 -0.16 24.39
N ILE A 74 -30.28 0.35 24.33
CA ILE A 74 -29.12 -0.19 25.04
C ILE A 74 -29.47 -0.19 26.53
N ASP A 75 -29.28 -1.32 27.22
CA ASP A 75 -29.57 -1.40 28.64
C ASP A 75 -28.69 -0.42 29.43
N GLN A 76 -29.34 0.33 30.32
CA GLN A 76 -28.68 1.23 31.26
C GLN A 76 -27.74 0.47 32.20
N SER A 77 -28.03 -0.81 32.47
CA SER A 77 -27.18 -1.69 33.27
C SER A 77 -25.79 -1.86 32.63
N LEU A 78 -25.74 -2.16 31.32
CA LEU A 78 -24.51 -2.28 30.54
C LEU A 78 -23.73 -0.96 30.50
N ILE A 79 -24.41 0.17 30.30
CA ILE A 79 -23.76 1.50 30.28
C ILE A 79 -23.09 1.78 31.62
N ASN A 80 -23.77 1.49 32.72
CA ASN A 80 -23.23 1.68 34.07
C ASN A 80 -22.04 0.74 34.34
N ALA A 81 -22.11 -0.51 33.88
CA ALA A 81 -21.02 -1.47 34.01
C ALA A 81 -19.77 -1.01 33.22
N VAL A 82 -19.93 -0.62 31.96
CA VAL A 82 -18.84 -0.11 31.12
C VAL A 82 -18.27 1.19 31.68
N SER A 83 -19.12 2.12 32.13
CA SER A 83 -18.70 3.36 32.81
C SER A 83 -17.83 3.07 34.04
N THR A 84 -18.22 2.08 34.83
CA THR A 84 -17.48 1.67 36.04
C THR A 84 -16.14 1.01 35.71
N ILE A 85 -16.12 0.02 34.81
CA ILE A 85 -14.91 -0.75 34.48
C ILE A 85 -13.85 0.13 33.80
N LEU A 86 -14.29 1.03 32.93
CA LEU A 86 -13.40 1.90 32.16
C LEU A 86 -13.17 3.26 32.82
N CYS A 87 -13.86 3.58 33.91
CA CYS A 87 -13.89 4.90 34.55
C CYS A 87 -14.28 6.03 33.58
N LEU A 88 -15.31 5.80 32.76
CA LEU A 88 -15.80 6.75 31.75
C LEU A 88 -17.03 7.51 32.25
N LYS A 89 -17.25 8.72 31.71
CA LYS A 89 -18.54 9.41 31.92
C LYS A 89 -19.68 8.61 31.29
N PRO A 90 -20.92 8.67 31.83
CA PRO A 90 -22.06 7.92 31.28
C PRO A 90 -22.28 8.13 29.78
N ASN A 91 -22.12 9.37 29.29
CA ASN A 91 -22.26 9.68 27.87
C ASN A 91 -21.18 8.99 27.01
N GLU A 92 -19.95 8.89 27.50
CA GLU A 92 -18.85 8.23 26.79
C GLU A 92 -19.04 6.71 26.77
N ALA A 93 -19.48 6.13 27.89
CA ALA A 93 -19.85 4.72 27.98
C ALA A 93 -21.00 4.38 27.02
N TYR A 94 -22.02 5.24 26.93
CA TYR A 94 -23.11 5.10 25.96
C TYR A 94 -22.59 5.02 24.52
N TYR A 95 -21.68 5.91 24.10
CA TYR A 95 -21.10 5.86 22.75
C TYR A 95 -20.33 4.56 22.47
N VAL A 96 -19.59 4.06 23.47
CA VAL A 96 -18.91 2.77 23.37
C VAL A 96 -19.94 1.64 23.18
N CYS A 97 -20.92 1.53 24.07
CA CYS A 97 -21.97 0.50 23.99
C CYS A 97 -22.76 0.57 22.67
N ASN A 98 -23.09 1.77 22.20
CA ASN A 98 -23.81 1.95 20.93
C ASN A 98 -22.97 1.46 19.76
N TYR A 99 -21.70 1.85 19.70
CA TYR A 99 -20.79 1.41 18.65
C TYR A 99 -20.60 -0.12 18.64
N ILE A 100 -20.54 -0.75 19.82
CA ILE A 100 -20.45 -2.21 19.96
C ILE A 100 -21.69 -2.89 19.37
N SER A 101 -22.89 -2.38 19.71
CA SER A 101 -24.17 -2.94 19.24
C SER A 101 -24.31 -2.91 17.72
N GLU A 102 -23.68 -1.95 17.04
CA GLU A 102 -23.66 -1.84 15.58
C GLU A 102 -22.75 -2.89 14.90
N ILE A 103 -21.71 -3.37 15.60
CA ILE A 103 -20.67 -4.22 15.00
C ILE A 103 -21.05 -5.71 15.05
N LYS A 104 -21.60 -6.17 16.18
CA LYS A 104 -21.85 -7.60 16.43
C LYS A 104 -23.00 -7.78 17.42
N LYS A 105 -23.84 -8.79 17.20
CA LYS A 105 -24.85 -9.23 18.18
C LYS A 105 -24.19 -10.06 19.29
N LEU A 106 -23.41 -9.40 20.15
CA LEU A 106 -22.90 -10.00 21.39
C LEU A 106 -23.91 -9.80 22.52
N THR A 107 -23.91 -10.70 23.50
CA THR A 107 -24.63 -10.48 24.77
C THR A 107 -23.92 -9.43 25.62
N GLU A 108 -24.63 -8.86 26.59
CA GLU A 108 -24.05 -7.88 27.52
C GLU A 108 -22.87 -8.46 28.31
N ASP A 109 -23.01 -9.71 28.76
CA ASP A 109 -21.97 -10.45 29.46
C ASP A 109 -20.73 -10.66 28.59
N GLU A 110 -20.89 -10.97 27.30
CA GLU A 110 -19.76 -11.11 26.37
C GLU A 110 -19.00 -9.78 26.19
N ILE A 111 -19.74 -8.67 26.11
CA ILE A 111 -19.15 -7.33 25.98
C ILE A 111 -18.35 -6.97 27.24
N ILE A 112 -18.96 -7.17 28.41
CA ILE A 112 -18.31 -6.94 29.70
C ILE A 112 -17.07 -7.82 29.81
N ASN A 113 -17.17 -9.10 29.46
CA ASN A 113 -16.05 -10.03 29.51
C ASN A 113 -14.89 -9.61 28.59
N VAL A 114 -15.16 -9.14 27.36
CA VAL A 114 -14.13 -8.60 26.45
C VAL A 114 -13.41 -7.42 27.07
N ILE A 115 -14.15 -6.48 27.65
CA ILE A 115 -13.58 -5.26 28.26
C ILE A 115 -12.75 -5.60 29.50
N VAL A 116 -13.29 -6.46 30.37
CA VAL A 116 -12.60 -6.95 31.57
C VAL A 116 -11.32 -7.68 31.17
N THR A 117 -11.38 -8.59 30.20
CA THR A 117 -10.21 -9.35 29.70
C THR A 117 -9.11 -8.40 29.20
N ALA A 118 -9.47 -7.39 28.40
CA ALA A 118 -8.51 -6.40 27.91
C ALA A 118 -7.93 -5.55 29.06
N LYS A 119 -8.76 -5.15 30.03
CA LYS A 119 -8.32 -4.35 31.18
C LYS A 119 -7.38 -5.14 32.09
N THR A 120 -7.69 -6.41 32.37
CA THR A 120 -6.86 -7.33 33.16
C THR A 120 -5.51 -7.58 32.48
N ALA A 121 -5.48 -7.65 31.15
CA ALA A 121 -4.23 -7.73 30.38
C ALA A 121 -3.40 -6.41 30.37
N GLY A 122 -3.85 -5.36 31.06
CA GLY A 122 -3.13 -4.09 31.16
C GLY A 122 -3.38 -3.13 29.99
N VAL A 123 -4.38 -3.38 29.14
CA VAL A 123 -4.75 -2.44 28.07
C VAL A 123 -5.40 -1.19 28.70
N SER A 124 -4.91 -0.01 28.32
CA SER A 124 -5.43 1.25 28.85
C SER A 124 -6.87 1.51 28.40
N THR A 125 -7.62 2.25 29.20
CA THR A 125 -9.01 2.65 28.86
C THR A 125 -9.07 3.34 27.49
N PHE A 126 -8.12 4.23 27.20
CA PHE A 126 -8.03 4.93 25.92
C PHE A 126 -7.86 3.95 24.75
N SER A 127 -6.94 2.99 24.90
CA SER A 127 -6.68 1.99 23.88
C SER A 127 -7.86 1.03 23.68
N ILE A 128 -8.54 0.63 24.75
CA ILE A 128 -9.77 -0.19 24.68
C ILE A 128 -10.82 0.55 23.86
N ARG A 129 -11.08 1.82 24.16
CA ARG A 129 -12.06 2.64 23.44
C ARG A 129 -11.76 2.72 21.94
N ASN A 130 -10.50 2.98 21.59
CA ASN A 130 -10.10 3.15 20.19
C ASN A 130 -10.01 1.83 19.41
N ASN A 131 -9.85 0.69 20.11
CA ASN A 131 -9.67 -0.63 19.50
C ASN A 131 -10.83 -1.61 19.80
N ILE A 132 -11.96 -1.11 20.31
CA ILE A 132 -13.05 -1.96 20.80
C ILE A 132 -13.56 -2.94 19.74
N ARG A 133 -13.59 -2.49 18.48
CA ARG A 133 -13.92 -3.33 17.33
C ARG A 133 -12.98 -4.53 17.19
N THR A 134 -11.68 -4.29 17.23
CA THR A 134 -10.65 -5.34 17.14
C THR A 134 -10.72 -6.29 18.33
N LEU A 135 -11.00 -5.80 19.54
CA LEU A 135 -11.18 -6.65 20.72
C LEU A 135 -12.39 -7.58 20.55
N ILE A 136 -13.53 -7.05 20.10
CA ILE A 136 -14.78 -7.80 19.88
C ILE A 136 -14.68 -8.82 18.76
N GLU A 137 -14.05 -8.45 17.64
CA GLU A 137 -13.82 -9.36 16.51
C GLU A 137 -12.99 -10.57 16.94
N ASN A 138 -12.18 -10.43 17.99
CA ASN A 138 -11.32 -11.48 18.53
C ASN A 138 -11.83 -12.14 19.82
N ASN A 139 -13.07 -11.87 20.27
CA ASN A 139 -13.63 -12.34 21.55
C ASN A 139 -13.25 -13.81 21.91
N GLU A 140 -13.54 -14.76 21.01
CA GLU A 140 -13.32 -16.20 21.21
C GLU A 140 -11.86 -16.57 21.58
N PHE A 141 -10.88 -15.82 21.08
CA PHE A 141 -9.46 -16.09 21.30
C PHE A 141 -8.73 -14.91 21.96
N LEU A 142 -9.47 -13.95 22.51
CA LEU A 142 -8.93 -12.67 22.93
C LEU A 142 -7.87 -12.86 24.02
N GLU A 143 -8.20 -13.62 25.06
CA GLU A 143 -7.29 -13.92 26.17
C GLU A 143 -6.00 -14.57 25.68
N ASN A 144 -6.10 -15.62 24.87
CA ASN A 144 -4.96 -16.33 24.30
C ASN A 144 -4.06 -15.41 23.45
N LYS A 145 -4.66 -14.49 22.69
CA LYS A 145 -3.91 -13.52 21.87
C LYS A 145 -3.26 -12.44 22.72
N LEU A 146 -3.93 -11.93 23.76
CA LEU A 146 -3.38 -10.95 24.68
C LEU A 146 -2.20 -11.54 25.48
N GLN A 147 -2.32 -12.78 25.97
CA GLN A 147 -1.20 -13.51 26.58
C GLN A 147 -0.01 -13.66 25.62
N CYS A 148 -0.27 -13.88 24.33
CA CYS A 148 0.79 -13.91 23.33
C CYS A 148 1.48 -12.54 23.17
N ILE A 149 0.72 -11.45 23.17
CA ILE A 149 1.25 -10.09 23.04
C ILE A 149 2.04 -9.68 24.28
N GLU A 150 1.54 -10.01 25.47
CA GLU A 150 2.22 -9.74 26.75
C GLU A 150 3.62 -10.37 26.79
N ARG A 151 3.77 -11.58 26.24
CA ARG A 151 5.06 -12.29 26.14
C ARG A 151 6.08 -11.62 25.22
N LEU A 152 5.69 -10.64 24.41
CA LEU A 152 6.63 -9.83 23.61
C LEU A 152 7.37 -8.79 24.46
N ASN A 153 6.98 -8.65 25.75
CA ASN A 153 7.61 -7.77 26.73
C ASN A 153 7.75 -6.32 26.22
N ASP A 154 6.70 -5.80 25.60
CA ASP A 154 6.62 -4.45 25.08
C ASP A 154 5.28 -3.81 25.44
N ASN A 155 5.08 -2.53 25.13
CA ASN A 155 3.85 -1.82 25.45
C ASN A 155 2.64 -2.42 24.72
N ILE A 156 1.80 -3.14 25.46
CA ILE A 156 0.59 -3.81 24.94
C ILE A 156 -0.31 -2.87 24.14
N ASN A 157 -0.38 -1.60 24.52
CA ASN A 157 -1.20 -0.59 23.85
C ASN A 157 -0.73 -0.31 22.41
N GLU A 158 0.59 -0.38 22.16
CA GLU A 158 1.15 -0.20 20.82
C GLU A 158 1.02 -1.46 19.96
N LEU A 159 0.92 -2.63 20.60
CA LEU A 159 0.89 -3.93 19.92
C LEU A 159 -0.53 -4.43 19.59
N LEU A 160 -1.58 -3.72 20.02
CA LEU A 160 -2.99 -4.10 19.79
C LEU A 160 -3.35 -4.47 18.35
N PRO A 161 -2.81 -3.81 17.30
CA PRO A 161 -3.14 -4.22 15.93
C PRO A 161 -2.80 -5.68 15.64
N LEU A 162 -1.81 -6.26 16.32
CA LEU A 162 -1.43 -7.66 16.16
C LEU A 162 -2.52 -8.64 16.60
N LEU A 163 -3.55 -8.21 17.34
CA LEU A 163 -4.73 -9.05 17.60
C LEU A 163 -5.40 -9.53 16.29
N ASN A 164 -5.25 -8.78 15.19
CA ASN A 164 -5.86 -9.13 13.90
C ASN A 164 -5.07 -10.17 13.08
N ILE A 165 -3.92 -10.64 13.55
CA ILE A 165 -3.23 -11.77 12.91
C ILE A 165 -3.63 -13.10 13.57
N SER A 166 -3.35 -14.22 12.90
CA SER A 166 -3.66 -15.53 13.47
C SER A 166 -2.78 -15.85 14.68
N ILE A 167 -3.31 -16.64 15.61
CA ILE A 167 -2.53 -17.08 16.78
C ILE A 167 -1.25 -17.84 16.40
N LYS A 168 -1.26 -18.53 15.26
CA LYS A 168 -0.07 -19.18 14.69
C LYS A 168 1.04 -18.17 14.43
N TYR A 169 0.71 -17.02 13.84
CA TYR A 169 1.66 -15.95 13.55
C TYR A 169 2.18 -15.30 14.84
N LEU A 170 1.33 -15.04 15.83
CA LEU A 170 1.76 -14.54 17.15
C LEU A 170 2.74 -15.51 17.83
N LYS A 171 2.44 -16.82 17.83
CA LYS A 171 3.35 -17.85 18.38
C LYS A 171 4.70 -17.88 17.66
N VAL A 172 4.70 -17.73 16.33
CA VAL A 172 5.95 -17.65 15.55
C VAL A 172 6.74 -16.40 15.90
N LEU A 173 6.07 -15.25 16.07
CA LEU A 173 6.71 -14.01 16.49
C LEU A 173 7.40 -14.19 17.84
N ILE A 174 6.69 -14.69 18.86
CA ILE A 174 7.25 -14.99 20.19
C ILE A 174 8.47 -15.92 20.08
N ALA A 175 8.37 -17.01 19.31
CA ALA A 175 9.48 -17.94 19.14
C ALA A 175 10.73 -17.31 18.53
N HIS A 176 10.56 -16.30 17.66
CA HIS A 176 11.68 -15.56 17.07
C HIS A 176 12.15 -14.37 17.93
N GLU A 177 11.32 -13.88 18.84
CA GLU A 177 11.63 -12.77 19.76
C GLU A 177 12.49 -13.20 20.96
N ILE A 178 12.66 -14.52 21.18
CA ILE A 178 13.67 -15.05 22.12
C ILE A 178 15.08 -14.56 21.76
N HIS A 179 15.30 -14.18 20.51
CA HIS A 179 16.50 -13.49 20.07
C HIS A 179 16.28 -11.97 20.08
N ILE A 180 16.41 -11.37 21.27
CA ILE A 180 16.71 -9.95 21.39
C ILE A 180 17.90 -9.66 20.48
N ASP A 181 17.85 -8.56 19.75
CA ASP A 181 19.01 -8.12 19.02
C ASP A 181 20.14 -7.82 20.01
N TYR A 182 21.15 -8.69 20.10
CA TYR A 182 22.28 -8.48 21.01
C TYR A 182 22.98 -7.14 20.79
N ASP A 183 22.96 -6.60 19.56
CA ASP A 183 23.61 -5.34 19.24
C ASP A 183 22.84 -4.13 19.81
N THR A 184 21.51 -4.21 19.88
CA THR A 184 20.66 -3.06 20.21
C THR A 184 19.82 -3.23 21.47
N GLY A 185 19.73 -4.44 22.01
CA GLY A 185 18.83 -4.79 23.12
C GLY A 185 17.35 -4.74 22.76
N LYS A 186 16.99 -4.59 21.47
CA LYS A 186 15.61 -4.39 21.03
C LYS A 186 14.99 -5.68 20.49
N ASN A 187 13.68 -5.81 20.69
CA ASN A 187 12.89 -6.82 19.99
C ASN A 187 12.75 -6.48 18.50
N LYS A 188 12.23 -7.42 17.71
CA LYS A 188 12.22 -7.30 16.24
C LYS A 188 11.31 -6.17 15.76
N ILE A 189 10.16 -6.00 16.42
CA ILE A 189 9.18 -4.98 16.06
C ILE A 189 9.76 -3.59 16.33
N ARG A 190 10.31 -3.37 17.52
CA ARG A 190 10.95 -2.11 17.92
C ARG A 190 12.14 -1.78 17.02
N TYR A 191 12.98 -2.78 16.74
CA TYR A 191 14.09 -2.62 15.78
C TYR A 191 13.59 -2.15 14.42
N LEU A 192 12.59 -2.82 13.84
CA LEU A 192 12.06 -2.47 12.52
C LEU A 192 11.35 -1.11 12.52
N ALA A 193 10.65 -0.77 13.60
CA ALA A 193 9.96 0.52 13.74
C ALA A 193 10.95 1.69 13.73
N ASP A 194 12.05 1.57 14.48
CA ASP A 194 13.12 2.56 14.53
C ASP A 194 13.81 2.71 13.16
N GLU A 195 14.15 1.59 12.54
CA GLU A 195 14.81 1.55 11.23
C GLU A 195 13.96 2.15 10.11
N LEU A 196 12.63 1.98 10.19
CA LEU A 196 11.68 2.54 9.23
C LEU A 196 11.12 3.91 9.66
N ARG A 197 11.58 4.44 10.81
CA ARG A 197 11.17 5.74 11.36
C ARG A 197 9.65 5.89 11.48
N CYS A 198 8.98 4.87 12.00
CA CYS A 198 7.55 4.86 12.28
C CYS A 198 7.28 4.43 13.72
N ASN A 199 6.08 4.70 14.23
CA ASN A 199 5.72 4.18 15.55
C ASN A 199 5.32 2.71 15.47
N ILE A 200 5.41 2.00 16.60
CA ILE A 200 5.11 0.56 16.64
C ILE A 200 3.68 0.26 16.22
N TYR A 201 2.72 1.06 16.65
CA TYR A 201 1.32 0.83 16.32
C TYR A 201 1.10 0.82 14.79
N GLN A 202 1.62 1.82 14.08
CA GLN A 202 1.60 1.91 12.63
C GLN A 202 2.30 0.70 11.97
N LEU A 203 3.46 0.30 12.48
CA LEU A 203 4.14 -0.88 11.97
C LEU A 203 3.30 -2.15 12.15
N CYS A 204 2.67 -2.32 13.32
CA CYS A 204 1.81 -3.46 13.61
C CYS A 204 0.58 -3.49 12.68
N GLU A 205 -0.04 -2.34 12.37
CA GLU A 205 -1.11 -2.27 11.36
C GLU A 205 -0.64 -2.73 9.97
N LEU A 206 0.57 -2.36 9.57
CA LEU A 206 1.16 -2.83 8.32
C LEU A 206 1.47 -4.33 8.35
N ILE A 207 1.98 -4.85 9.48
CA ILE A 207 2.24 -6.28 9.68
C ILE A 207 0.95 -7.10 9.55
N VAL A 208 -0.20 -6.59 10.00
CA VAL A 208 -1.49 -7.28 9.81
C VAL A 208 -1.78 -7.55 8.33
N THR A 209 -1.38 -6.64 7.45
CA THR A 209 -1.57 -6.82 6.00
C THR A 209 -0.58 -7.81 5.37
N GLU A 210 0.62 -7.95 5.96
CA GLU A 210 1.66 -8.87 5.49
C GLU A 210 2.31 -9.67 6.65
N PRO A 211 1.55 -10.56 7.34
CA PRO A 211 1.99 -11.17 8.61
C PRO A 211 3.26 -12.02 8.48
N SER A 212 3.51 -12.56 7.29
CA SER A 212 4.71 -13.35 6.98
C SER A 212 6.05 -12.64 7.23
N ILE A 213 6.08 -11.33 7.44
CA ILE A 213 7.32 -10.62 7.76
C ILE A 213 7.83 -10.98 9.15
N ILE A 214 6.93 -11.26 10.09
CA ILE A 214 7.32 -11.65 11.45
C ILE A 214 8.06 -12.99 11.48
N THR A 215 7.87 -13.83 10.45
CA THR A 215 8.53 -15.14 10.33
C THR A 215 9.95 -15.03 9.80
N LEU A 216 10.38 -13.83 9.39
CA LEU A 216 11.76 -13.59 8.96
C LEU A 216 12.65 -13.40 10.18
N SER A 217 13.87 -13.94 10.15
CA SER A 217 14.85 -13.68 11.20
C SER A 217 15.29 -12.21 11.21
N ILE A 218 15.69 -11.70 12.38
CA ILE A 218 16.17 -10.32 12.50
C ILE A 218 17.42 -10.06 11.63
N ASN A 219 18.33 -11.03 11.54
CA ASN A 219 19.52 -10.94 10.67
C ASN A 219 19.14 -10.81 9.19
N ARG A 220 18.08 -11.48 8.76
CA ARG A 220 17.56 -11.32 7.39
C ARG A 220 16.99 -9.92 7.19
N ILE A 221 16.23 -9.40 8.14
CA ILE A 221 15.69 -8.04 8.09
C ILE A 221 16.85 -7.02 8.01
N LYS A 222 17.86 -7.12 8.89
CA LYS A 222 19.07 -6.29 8.89
C LYS A 222 19.77 -6.29 7.53
N THR A 223 20.06 -7.48 6.99
CA THR A 223 20.77 -7.60 5.69
C THR A 223 19.97 -7.02 4.53
N VAL A 224 18.63 -7.11 4.56
CA VAL A 224 17.78 -6.46 3.56
C VAL A 224 17.79 -4.94 3.75
N LEU A 225 17.59 -4.44 4.98
CA LEU A 225 17.61 -3.00 5.29
C LEU A 225 18.92 -2.34 4.86
N ASN A 226 20.06 -2.98 5.11
CA ASN A 226 21.37 -2.45 4.73
C ASN A 226 21.46 -2.22 3.21
N VAL A 227 20.99 -3.17 2.40
CA VAL A 227 20.95 -3.00 0.94
C VAL A 227 19.94 -1.91 0.54
N LEU A 228 18.77 -1.84 1.19
CA LEU A 228 17.80 -0.79 0.88
C LEU A 228 18.35 0.61 1.18
N LYS A 229 19.10 0.77 2.28
CA LYS A 229 19.82 2.00 2.64
C LYS A 229 20.92 2.34 1.63
N GLU A 230 21.73 1.37 1.22
CA GLU A 230 22.79 1.53 0.21
C GLU A 230 22.25 2.13 -1.11
N PHE A 231 21.03 1.75 -1.49
CA PHE A 231 20.35 2.22 -2.69
C PHE A 231 19.37 3.39 -2.45
N ASN A 232 19.41 4.03 -1.27
CA ASN A 232 18.59 5.18 -0.91
C ASN A 232 17.07 4.98 -1.11
N TYR A 233 16.56 3.80 -0.77
CA TYR A 233 15.10 3.60 -0.74
C TYR A 233 14.49 4.48 0.36
N GLU A 234 13.38 5.16 0.06
CA GLU A 234 12.69 5.99 1.05
C GLU A 234 11.97 5.09 2.07
N HIS A 235 12.06 5.45 3.35
CA HIS A 235 11.40 4.72 4.44
C HIS A 235 9.90 4.50 4.17
N LYS A 236 9.22 5.53 3.65
CA LYS A 236 7.79 5.47 3.28
C LYS A 236 7.53 4.40 2.22
N ASP A 237 8.35 4.31 1.17
CA ASP A 237 8.17 3.29 0.14
C ASP A 237 8.34 1.88 0.70
N ILE A 238 9.29 1.72 1.63
CA ILE A 238 9.56 0.44 2.30
C ILE A 238 8.36 0.04 3.17
N LEU A 239 7.81 0.97 3.96
CA LEU A 239 6.60 0.76 4.78
C LEU A 239 5.40 0.35 3.92
N ASP A 240 5.18 1.05 2.80
CA ASP A 240 4.10 0.74 1.86
C ASP A 240 4.30 -0.61 1.13
N ASN A 241 5.52 -1.17 1.18
CA ASN A 241 5.90 -2.39 0.47
C ASN A 241 6.74 -3.33 1.32
N LEU A 242 6.29 -3.55 2.55
CA LEU A 242 6.83 -4.49 3.53
C LEU A 242 7.14 -5.89 2.93
N TRP A 243 6.44 -6.32 1.87
CA TRP A 243 6.74 -7.53 1.11
C TRP A 243 8.17 -7.62 0.55
N ILE A 244 8.88 -6.50 0.41
CA ILE A 244 10.28 -6.44 -0.08
C ILE A 244 11.23 -7.31 0.75
N PHE A 245 10.95 -7.51 2.05
CA PHE A 245 11.73 -8.36 2.95
C PHE A 245 11.72 -9.86 2.58
N LYS A 246 10.77 -10.29 1.74
CA LYS A 246 10.73 -11.67 1.22
C LYS A 246 11.79 -11.96 0.16
N TYR A 247 12.38 -10.93 -0.44
CA TYR A 247 13.49 -11.11 -1.38
C TYR A 247 14.82 -11.23 -0.64
N SER A 248 15.76 -11.98 -1.23
CA SER A 248 17.13 -12.03 -0.72
C SER A 248 17.83 -10.68 -0.96
N SER A 249 18.69 -10.27 -0.03
CA SER A 249 19.55 -9.08 -0.16
C SER A 249 20.32 -9.07 -1.49
N LYS A 250 20.86 -10.23 -1.91
CA LYS A 250 21.51 -10.42 -3.23
C LYS A 250 20.59 -10.07 -4.41
N THR A 251 19.32 -10.44 -4.35
CA THR A 251 18.34 -10.13 -5.41
C THR A 251 18.03 -8.64 -5.44
N ILE A 252 17.80 -8.03 -4.27
CA ILE A 252 17.53 -6.60 -4.14
C ILE A 252 18.71 -5.81 -4.69
N HIS A 253 19.93 -6.14 -4.26
CA HIS A 253 21.16 -5.49 -4.71
C HIS A 253 21.34 -5.60 -6.22
N ARG A 254 21.31 -6.82 -6.78
CA ARG A 254 21.48 -7.03 -8.23
C ARG A 254 20.49 -6.23 -9.07
N ARG A 255 19.21 -6.23 -8.66
CA ARG A 255 18.15 -5.52 -9.41
C ARG A 255 18.26 -4.01 -9.26
N SER A 256 18.58 -3.52 -8.06
CA SER A 256 18.78 -2.09 -7.79
C SER A 256 20.00 -1.55 -8.53
N MET A 257 21.12 -2.28 -8.50
CA MET A 257 22.32 -1.94 -9.27
C MET A 257 22.05 -1.88 -10.78
N THR A 258 21.27 -2.84 -11.29
CA THR A 258 20.91 -2.89 -12.72
C THR A 258 20.16 -1.64 -13.18
N VAL A 259 19.24 -1.11 -12.37
CA VAL A 259 18.51 0.14 -12.72
C VAL A 259 19.32 1.39 -12.42
N LYS A 260 20.16 1.39 -11.38
CA LYS A 260 21.07 2.49 -11.05
C LYS A 260 22.05 2.74 -12.19
N LEU A 261 22.67 1.67 -12.72
CA LEU A 261 23.53 1.73 -13.90
C LEU A 261 22.80 2.12 -15.19
N ALA A 262 21.47 1.99 -15.22
CA ALA A 262 20.65 2.48 -16.34
C ALA A 262 20.25 3.96 -16.16
N GLY A 263 20.70 4.64 -15.10
CA GLY A 263 20.46 6.06 -14.85
C GLY A 263 19.29 6.35 -13.89
N LEU A 264 18.65 5.33 -13.31
CA LEU A 264 17.58 5.55 -12.34
C LEU A 264 18.16 6.01 -11.00
N GLN A 265 17.79 7.21 -10.55
CA GLN A 265 18.23 7.76 -9.26
C GLN A 265 17.37 7.27 -8.09
N ASN A 266 16.04 7.40 -8.22
CA ASN A 266 15.10 7.06 -7.15
C ASN A 266 14.53 5.65 -7.37
N ILE A 267 15.11 4.67 -6.71
CA ILE A 267 14.74 3.26 -6.86
C ILE A 267 13.54 2.96 -5.94
N LYS A 268 12.48 2.39 -6.52
CA LYS A 268 11.24 2.05 -5.80
C LYS A 268 11.07 0.52 -5.66
N PRO A 269 10.37 0.02 -4.63
CA PRO A 269 10.20 -1.42 -4.35
C PRO A 269 9.67 -2.27 -5.51
N TRP A 270 8.88 -1.71 -6.43
CA TRP A 270 8.39 -2.45 -7.60
C TRP A 270 9.54 -2.97 -8.49
N VAL A 271 10.70 -2.32 -8.48
CA VAL A 271 11.90 -2.74 -9.23
C VAL A 271 12.32 -4.15 -8.82
N VAL A 272 12.25 -4.44 -7.52
CA VAL A 272 12.58 -5.75 -6.95
C VAL A 272 11.50 -6.79 -7.26
N ARG A 273 10.24 -6.37 -7.42
CA ARG A 273 9.08 -7.27 -7.62
C ARG A 273 8.83 -7.66 -9.07
N CYS A 274 9.15 -6.77 -10.02
CA CYS A 274 8.76 -6.98 -11.41
C CYS A 274 9.40 -8.24 -12.03
N SER A 275 8.93 -8.70 -13.19
CA SER A 275 9.58 -9.82 -13.88
C SER A 275 10.95 -9.41 -14.44
N ILE A 276 11.84 -10.38 -14.69
CA ILE A 276 13.15 -10.11 -15.33
C ILE A 276 12.96 -9.42 -16.68
N LYS A 277 12.03 -9.93 -17.51
CA LYS A 277 11.68 -9.33 -18.80
C LYS A 277 11.16 -7.90 -18.65
N GLY A 278 10.34 -7.64 -17.62
CA GLY A 278 9.83 -6.29 -17.32
C GLY A 278 10.96 -5.33 -16.94
N LEU A 279 11.88 -5.79 -16.08
CA LEU A 279 13.05 -5.00 -15.67
C LEU A 279 13.96 -4.69 -16.86
N GLN A 280 14.24 -5.66 -17.72
CA GLN A 280 15.06 -5.49 -18.92
C GLN A 280 14.46 -4.49 -19.90
N ARG A 281 13.14 -4.55 -20.13
CA ARG A 281 12.43 -3.58 -20.96
C ARG A 281 12.55 -2.18 -20.37
N TYR A 282 12.36 -2.05 -19.06
CA TYR A 282 12.46 -0.78 -18.35
C TYR A 282 13.87 -0.18 -18.42
N THR A 283 14.91 -0.97 -18.16
CA THR A 283 16.30 -0.48 -18.25
C THR A 283 16.73 -0.16 -19.68
N THR A 284 16.24 -0.88 -20.67
CA THR A 284 16.46 -0.55 -22.08
C THR A 284 15.82 0.78 -22.43
N ALA A 285 14.59 1.04 -21.97
CA ALA A 285 13.93 2.34 -22.15
C ALA A 285 14.71 3.48 -21.51
N LEU A 286 15.16 3.31 -20.25
CA LEU A 286 15.99 4.30 -19.56
C LEU A 286 17.29 4.63 -20.30
N ARG A 287 18.00 3.61 -20.80
CA ARG A 287 19.24 3.83 -21.57
C ARG A 287 18.98 4.57 -22.88
N LYS A 288 17.89 4.23 -23.58
CA LYS A 288 17.50 4.93 -24.80
C LYS A 288 17.15 6.39 -24.51
N ASP A 289 16.42 6.64 -23.42
CA ASP A 289 16.06 7.97 -22.97
C ASP A 289 17.30 8.82 -22.68
N ALA A 290 18.27 8.26 -21.95
CA ALA A 290 19.56 8.91 -21.69
C ALA A 290 20.36 9.19 -22.98
N GLN A 291 20.39 8.24 -23.93
CA GLN A 291 21.03 8.45 -25.24
C GLN A 291 20.36 9.57 -26.02
N LEU A 292 19.03 9.62 -26.06
CA LEU A 292 18.28 10.67 -26.73
C LEU A 292 18.51 12.03 -26.06
N SER A 293 18.56 12.06 -24.71
CA SER A 293 18.87 13.27 -23.96
C SER A 293 20.27 13.80 -24.31
N ASN A 294 21.27 12.92 -24.46
CA ASN A 294 22.62 13.31 -24.84
C ASN A 294 22.72 13.81 -26.30
N LEU A 295 21.95 13.22 -27.21
CA LEU A 295 21.98 13.57 -28.63
C LEU A 295 21.24 14.87 -28.96
N TYR A 296 20.09 15.09 -28.31
CA TYR A 296 19.18 16.19 -28.67
C TYR A 296 19.11 17.28 -27.60
N GLY A 297 19.56 17.02 -26.37
CA GLY A 297 19.55 17.99 -25.26
C GLY A 297 18.16 18.33 -24.70
N SER A 298 17.12 18.36 -25.54
CA SER A 298 15.77 18.75 -25.16
C SER A 298 14.69 18.02 -25.96
N HIS A 299 13.48 17.96 -25.39
CA HIS A 299 12.27 17.52 -26.10
C HIS A 299 11.97 18.37 -27.33
N ILE A 300 12.27 19.67 -27.29
CA ILE A 300 12.03 20.61 -28.39
C ILE A 300 12.88 20.22 -29.59
N THR A 301 14.18 20.05 -29.39
CA THR A 301 15.13 19.70 -30.46
C THR A 301 14.83 18.31 -31.02
N LEU A 302 14.49 17.33 -30.17
CA LEU A 302 14.07 16.00 -30.62
C LEU A 302 12.82 16.07 -31.51
N LEU A 303 11.79 16.81 -31.09
CA LEU A 303 10.53 16.95 -31.82
C LEU A 303 10.71 17.76 -33.10
N SER A 304 11.48 18.84 -33.08
CA SER A 304 11.81 19.62 -34.27
C SER A 304 12.42 18.74 -35.36
N LYS A 305 13.39 17.89 -34.98
CA LYS A 305 14.03 16.95 -35.91
C LYS A 305 13.08 15.85 -36.38
N LYS A 306 12.29 15.25 -35.48
CA LYS A 306 11.33 14.20 -35.83
C LYS A 306 10.23 14.70 -36.78
N LEU A 307 9.65 15.86 -36.46
CA LEU A 307 8.52 16.45 -37.18
C LEU A 307 8.95 17.27 -38.39
N LYS A 308 10.25 17.54 -38.55
CA LYS A 308 10.81 18.44 -39.57
C LYS A 308 10.19 19.84 -39.49
N MET A 309 10.03 20.35 -38.26
CA MET A 309 9.43 21.66 -37.98
C MET A 309 10.44 22.56 -37.27
N PRO A 310 10.39 23.89 -37.43
CA PRO A 310 11.25 24.80 -36.67
C PRO A 310 11.02 24.67 -35.17
N GLU A 311 12.08 24.79 -34.37
CA GLU A 311 12.00 24.69 -32.90
C GLU A 311 10.99 25.68 -32.29
N LYS A 312 10.91 26.90 -32.84
CA LYS A 312 9.91 27.91 -32.44
C LYS A 312 8.46 27.43 -32.56
N GLU A 313 8.16 26.65 -33.59
CA GLU A 313 6.82 26.12 -33.81
C GLU A 313 6.53 24.96 -32.83
N VAL A 314 7.53 24.12 -32.57
CA VAL A 314 7.45 23.07 -31.54
C VAL A 314 7.25 23.66 -30.15
N GLU A 315 7.98 24.73 -29.81
CA GLU A 315 7.81 25.46 -28.56
C GLU A 315 6.39 26.01 -28.39
N PHE A 316 5.80 26.53 -29.46
CA PHE A 316 4.41 26.99 -29.46
C PHE A 316 3.44 25.85 -29.09
N TYR A 317 3.64 24.65 -29.63
CA TYR A 317 2.82 23.48 -29.29
C TYR A 317 3.07 22.96 -27.87
N ILE A 318 4.32 22.95 -27.41
CA ILE A 318 4.66 22.54 -26.03
C ILE A 318 4.10 23.53 -25.00
N LYS A 319 4.12 24.84 -25.29
CA LYS A 319 3.47 25.85 -24.42
C LYS A 319 1.98 25.58 -24.23
N ARG A 320 1.30 25.08 -25.28
CA ARG A 320 -0.10 24.66 -25.19
C ARG A 320 -0.30 23.34 -24.44
N ARG A 321 0.73 22.48 -24.34
CA ARG A 321 0.68 21.17 -23.66
C ARG A 321 2.00 20.85 -22.94
N PRO A 322 2.23 21.45 -21.76
CA PRO A 322 3.48 21.24 -21.01
C PRO A 322 3.68 19.78 -20.56
N ASN A 323 2.60 19.00 -20.46
CA ASN A 323 2.65 17.58 -20.06
C ASN A 323 3.51 16.70 -20.99
N ILE A 324 3.78 17.14 -22.23
CA ILE A 324 4.68 16.43 -23.15
C ILE A 324 6.10 16.33 -22.57
N LEU A 325 6.52 17.34 -21.80
CA LEU A 325 7.83 17.37 -21.14
C LEU A 325 7.94 16.35 -19.98
N GLN A 326 6.81 15.83 -19.49
CA GLN A 326 6.78 14.79 -18.45
C GLN A 326 6.94 13.38 -19.03
N VAL A 327 6.87 13.23 -20.35
CA VAL A 327 7.02 11.94 -21.03
C VAL A 327 8.50 11.71 -21.36
N GLN A 328 8.98 10.48 -21.18
CA GLN A 328 10.33 10.07 -21.62
C GLN A 328 10.50 10.30 -23.13
N LEU A 329 11.66 10.83 -23.54
CA LEU A 329 12.02 11.13 -24.92
C LEU A 329 11.87 9.91 -25.84
N ASP A 330 12.12 8.70 -25.32
CA ASP A 330 11.95 7.45 -26.07
C ASP A 330 10.49 7.17 -26.49
N LYS A 331 9.52 7.71 -25.75
CA LYS A 331 8.08 7.56 -25.98
C LYS A 331 7.43 8.76 -26.65
N VAL A 332 8.17 9.86 -26.82
CA VAL A 332 7.66 11.02 -27.55
C VAL A 332 7.55 10.67 -29.03
N ASP A 333 6.32 10.52 -29.51
CA ASP A 333 5.98 10.26 -30.91
C ASP A 333 5.09 11.35 -31.50
N GLU A 334 4.96 11.38 -32.83
CA GLU A 334 4.13 12.38 -33.51
C GLU A 334 2.68 12.34 -33.03
N LYS A 335 2.17 11.14 -32.73
CA LYS A 335 0.78 10.96 -32.25
C LYS A 335 0.56 11.60 -30.89
N SER A 336 1.56 11.62 -30.01
CA SER A 336 1.49 12.27 -28.70
C SER A 336 1.35 13.80 -28.80
N VAL A 337 1.94 14.39 -29.84
CA VAL A 337 1.86 15.83 -30.14
C VAL A 337 0.57 16.18 -30.89
N PHE A 338 0.18 15.36 -31.88
CA PHE A 338 -0.90 15.70 -32.82
C PHE A 338 -2.26 15.02 -32.56
N LYS A 339 -2.42 14.19 -31.51
CA LYS A 339 -3.70 13.53 -31.20
C LYS A 339 -4.90 14.48 -31.02
N SER A 340 -4.67 15.79 -30.90
CA SER A 340 -5.70 16.81 -30.74
C SER A 340 -6.02 17.66 -31.98
N TYR A 341 -5.34 17.49 -33.12
CA TYR A 341 -5.66 18.26 -34.33
C TYR A 341 -6.68 17.57 -35.25
N ARG A 342 -7.21 16.41 -34.81
CA ARG A 342 -8.24 15.64 -35.52
C ARG A 342 -9.62 15.71 -34.85
N LYS A 343 -9.89 16.75 -34.05
CA LYS A 343 -11.24 17.03 -33.57
C LYS A 343 -11.67 18.41 -34.01
#